data_AF-A0A3M1PHT1-F1
#
_entry.id   AF-A0A3M1PHT1-F1
#
_cell.length_a   1.000
_cell.length_b   1.000
_cell.length_c   1.000
_cell.angle_alpha   90.00
_cell.angle_beta   90.00
_cell.angle_gamma   90.00
#
_symmetry.space_group_name_H-M   'P 1'
#
loop_
_entity.id
_entity.type
_entity.pdbx_description
1 polymer ?
#
loop_
_entity_poly.entity_id
_entity_poly.type
_entity_poly.pdbx_seq_one_letter_code
_entity_poly.pdbx_strand_id
1 'polypeptide(L)'
;MTTDSTTGSRTRMVARLGRRLSAIALVAVLAAGLAACERKPAEPTVEEAKAFLDRAESRLEAMEEEASRIAWVNATFITYDTDWLNAKMTERYTKLLVDLAHEAA
;
A
#
# COMPACT_ATOMS: atom_id res chain seq x y z
N MET A 1 -37.85 -71.56 -32.49
CA MET A 1 -37.66 -70.10 -32.52
C MET A 1 -36.69 -69.78 -31.40
N THR A 2 -35.48 -69.42 -31.79
CA THR A 2 -34.22 -69.51 -31.04
C THR A 2 -34.06 -68.40 -30.01
N THR A 3 -33.34 -68.75 -28.95
CA THR A 3 -32.79 -67.96 -27.84
C THR A 3 -32.10 -66.66 -28.28
N ASP A 4 -32.12 -65.61 -27.45
CA ASP A 4 -30.84 -65.03 -27.01
C ASP A 4 -30.91 -64.16 -25.74
N SER A 5 -29.94 -64.44 -24.88
CA SER A 5 -29.35 -63.65 -23.79
C SER A 5 -28.55 -62.45 -24.32
N THR A 6 -28.43 -61.36 -23.56
CA THR A 6 -27.27 -60.43 -23.58
C THR A 6 -27.43 -59.45 -22.39
N THR A 7 -26.74 -59.61 -21.27
CA THR A 7 -25.30 -59.35 -21.02
C THR A 7 -24.90 -57.88 -21.12
N GLY A 8 -24.73 -57.26 -19.95
CA GLY A 8 -23.43 -56.78 -19.48
C GLY A 8 -22.64 -55.78 -20.32
N SER A 9 -22.29 -54.67 -19.66
CA SER A 9 -20.98 -54.03 -19.76
C SER A 9 -20.51 -53.62 -21.16
N ARG A 10 -20.79 -52.37 -21.54
CA ARG A 10 -20.12 -51.73 -22.67
C ARG A 10 -19.74 -50.30 -22.36
N THR A 11 -18.67 -50.11 -21.59
CA THR A 11 -17.67 -49.07 -21.93
C THR A 11 -16.42 -49.25 -21.07
N ARG A 12 -15.54 -50.13 -21.53
CA ARG A 12 -14.12 -49.88 -21.34
C ARG A 12 -13.48 -49.82 -22.71
N MET A 13 -12.50 -48.93 -22.76
CA MET A 13 -11.31 -48.97 -23.59
C MET A 13 -11.32 -48.12 -24.87
N VAL A 14 -10.51 -47.06 -24.76
CA VAL A 14 -9.58 -46.47 -25.75
C VAL A 14 -10.22 -45.82 -27.00
N ALA A 15 -9.75 -44.69 -27.49
CA ALA A 15 -8.37 -44.24 -27.55
C ALA A 15 -8.30 -42.72 -27.71
N ARG A 16 -7.32 -42.14 -27.02
CA ARG A 16 -6.35 -41.15 -27.55
C ARG A 16 -6.81 -40.37 -28.78
N LEU A 17 -7.36 -39.16 -28.61
CA LEU A 17 -7.15 -38.09 -29.58
C LEU A 17 -7.56 -36.75 -28.96
N GLY A 18 -6.64 -35.78 -28.92
CA GLY A 18 -6.99 -34.41 -28.56
C GLY A 18 -6.06 -33.69 -27.57
N ARG A 19 -4.91 -34.27 -27.19
CA ARG A 19 -3.85 -33.57 -26.43
C ARG A 19 -3.10 -32.55 -27.30
N ARG A 20 -3.83 -31.64 -27.96
CA ARG A 20 -3.26 -30.52 -28.74
C ARG A 20 -4.01 -29.19 -28.60
N LEU A 21 -5.07 -29.11 -27.79
CA LEU A 21 -5.79 -27.84 -27.54
C LEU A 21 -5.34 -27.10 -26.26
N SER A 22 -4.52 -27.72 -25.39
CA SER A 22 -4.16 -27.12 -24.08
C SER A 22 -3.07 -26.06 -24.10
N ALA A 23 -2.22 -25.97 -25.12
CA ALA A 23 -1.09 -25.02 -25.08
C ALA A 23 -1.55 -23.57 -25.32
N ILE A 24 -2.48 -23.34 -26.25
CA ILE A 24 -2.94 -21.99 -26.61
C ILE A 24 -3.89 -21.43 -25.54
N ALA A 25 -4.78 -22.27 -24.99
CA ALA A 25 -5.70 -21.86 -23.93
C ALA A 25 -4.97 -21.51 -22.62
N LEU A 26 -3.88 -22.20 -22.29
CA LEU A 26 -3.07 -21.92 -21.10
C LEU A 26 -2.26 -20.61 -21.25
N VAL A 27 -1.76 -20.32 -22.46
CA VAL A 27 -1.05 -19.06 -22.75
C VAL A 27 -2.00 -17.86 -22.74
N ALA A 28 -3.23 -18.02 -23.25
CA ALA A 28 -4.23 -16.95 -23.24
C ALA A 28 -4.70 -16.57 -21.82
N VAL A 29 -4.87 -17.55 -20.93
CA VAL A 29 -5.24 -17.30 -19.52
C VAL A 29 -4.07 -16.68 -18.74
N LEU A 30 -2.83 -17.07 -19.03
CA LEU A 30 -1.65 -16.47 -18.41
C LEU A 30 -1.44 -15.01 -18.88
N ALA A 31 -1.67 -14.73 -20.16
CA ALA A 31 -1.57 -13.37 -20.72
C ALA A 31 -2.66 -12.42 -20.20
N ALA A 32 -3.88 -12.90 -20.00
CA ALA A 32 -4.97 -12.11 -19.42
C ALA A 32 -4.76 -11.82 -17.92
N GLY A 33 -4.06 -12.71 -17.20
CA GLY A 33 -3.69 -12.50 -15.79
C GLY A 33 -2.63 -11.41 -15.58
N LEU A 34 -1.70 -11.22 -16.54
CA LEU A 34 -0.68 -10.17 -16.46
C LEU A 34 -1.23 -8.77 -16.78
N ALA A 35 -2.25 -8.66 -17.62
CA ALA A 35 -2.81 -7.36 -18.04
C ALA A 35 -3.65 -6.66 -16.96
N ALA A 36 -4.05 -7.36 -15.90
CA ALA A 36 -4.89 -6.82 -14.83
C ALA A 36 -4.10 -6.14 -13.69
N CYS A 37 -2.76 -6.21 -13.70
CA CYS A 37 -1.94 -5.84 -12.56
C CYS A 37 -0.88 -4.80 -12.91
N GLU A 38 -1.27 -3.63 -13.42
CA GLU A 38 -0.35 -2.48 -13.47
C GLU A 38 -1.11 -1.15 -13.62
N ARG A 39 -2.01 -0.88 -12.67
CA ARG A 39 -2.50 0.49 -12.52
C ARG A 39 -1.49 1.24 -11.64
N LYS A 40 -0.49 1.84 -12.27
CA LYS A 40 0.43 2.78 -11.60
C LYS A 40 -0.44 3.84 -10.90
N PRO A 41 -0.17 4.17 -9.62
CA PRO A 41 -0.81 5.31 -8.98
C PRO A 41 -0.67 6.53 -9.89
N ALA A 42 -1.74 7.31 -10.01
CA ALA A 42 -1.65 8.58 -10.72
C ALA A 42 -0.57 9.43 -10.05
N GLU A 43 0.28 10.07 -10.86
CA GLU A 43 1.27 10.99 -10.32
C GLU A 43 0.55 12.19 -9.66
N PRO A 44 1.04 12.68 -8.51
CA PRO A 44 0.43 13.82 -7.84
C PRO A 44 0.34 15.04 -8.76
N THR A 45 -0.80 15.72 -8.71
CA THR A 45 -1.03 16.97 -9.42
C THR A 45 -0.41 18.16 -8.68
N VAL A 46 -0.23 19.28 -9.39
CA VAL A 46 0.27 20.54 -8.80
C VAL A 46 -0.66 21.04 -7.70
N GLU A 47 -1.96 20.85 -7.86
CA GLU A 47 -3.02 21.27 -6.95
C GLU A 47 -2.98 20.44 -5.66
N GLU A 48 -2.73 19.12 -5.77
CA GLU A 48 -2.52 18.25 -4.60
C GLU A 48 -1.24 18.63 -3.83
N ALA A 49 -0.17 18.97 -4.55
CA ALA A 49 1.08 19.44 -3.93
C ALA A 49 0.88 20.75 -3.16
N LYS A 50 0.18 21.74 -3.73
CA LYS A 50 -0.17 22.99 -3.03
C LYS A 50 -0.99 22.72 -1.77
N ALA A 51 -2.02 21.89 -1.89
CA ALA A 51 -2.87 21.55 -0.76
C ALA A 51 -2.10 20.81 0.35
N PHE A 52 -1.11 19.99 0.01
CA PHE A 52 -0.21 19.39 0.98
C PHE A 52 0.63 20.45 1.71
N LEU A 53 1.27 21.36 0.96
CA LEU A 53 2.09 22.43 1.54
C LEU A 53 1.28 23.30 2.50
N ASP A 54 0.09 23.75 2.09
CA ASP A 54 -0.79 24.58 2.94
C ASP A 54 -1.12 23.87 4.28
N ARG A 55 -1.40 22.56 4.23
CA ARG A 55 -1.67 21.77 5.44
C ARG A 55 -0.41 21.54 6.28
N ALA A 56 0.73 21.30 5.65
CA ALA A 56 2.00 21.06 6.32
C ALA A 56 2.46 22.31 7.07
N GLU A 57 2.46 23.45 6.39
CA GLU A 57 2.80 24.77 6.95
C GLU A 57 1.88 25.09 8.12
N SER A 58 0.56 24.97 7.95
CA SER A 58 -0.40 25.24 9.03
C SER A 58 -0.16 24.37 10.28
N ARG A 59 0.18 23.08 10.11
CA ARG A 59 0.47 22.18 11.23
C ARG A 59 1.78 22.51 11.94
N LEU A 60 2.80 22.92 11.19
CA LEU A 60 4.09 23.34 11.74
C LEU A 60 3.94 24.66 12.49
N GLU A 61 3.29 25.65 11.88
CA GLU A 61 3.00 26.95 12.49
C GLU A 61 2.23 26.83 13.81
N ALA A 62 1.26 25.90 13.88
CA ALA A 62 0.49 25.65 15.10
C ALA A 62 1.37 25.20 16.29
N MET A 63 2.57 24.67 16.05
CA MET A 63 3.50 24.24 17.10
C MET A 63 4.63 25.24 17.36
N GLU A 64 4.89 26.16 16.42
CA GLU A 64 6.11 26.98 16.41
C GLU A 64 6.20 27.92 17.61
N GLU A 65 5.09 28.56 18.01
CA GLU A 65 5.07 29.46 19.17
C GLU A 65 5.37 28.70 20.47
N GLU A 66 4.71 27.56 20.69
CA GLU A 66 4.91 26.73 21.87
C GLU A 66 6.36 26.23 21.95
N ALA A 67 6.87 25.70 20.84
CA ALA A 67 8.24 25.22 20.73
C ALA A 67 9.26 26.34 21.00
N SER A 68 9.09 27.50 20.38
CA SER A 68 9.97 28.67 20.57
C SER A 68 10.01 29.14 22.01
N ARG A 69 8.85 29.18 22.68
CA ARG A 69 8.76 29.61 24.09
C ARG A 69 9.42 28.61 25.02
N ILE A 70 9.21 27.31 24.81
CA ILE A 70 9.84 26.26 25.61
C ILE A 70 11.35 26.25 25.42
N ALA A 71 11.83 26.38 24.18
CA ALA A 71 13.25 26.47 23.87
C ALA A 71 13.89 27.69 24.55
N TRP A 72 13.24 28.86 24.53
CA TRP A 72 13.74 30.05 25.21
C TRP A 72 13.78 29.91 26.73
N VAL A 73 12.73 29.34 27.34
CA VAL A 73 12.69 29.08 28.79
C VAL A 73 13.79 28.09 29.17
N ASN A 74 13.99 27.01 28.42
CA ASN A 74 15.07 26.06 28.68
C ASN A 74 16.46 26.72 28.54
N ALA A 75 16.68 27.53 27.51
CA ALA A 75 17.95 28.23 27.30
C ALA A 75 18.28 29.25 28.39
N THR A 76 17.26 29.81 29.07
CA THR A 76 17.44 30.81 30.13
C THR A 76 17.38 30.21 31.54
N PHE A 77 16.74 29.06 31.69
CA PHE A 77 16.61 28.30 32.93
C PHE A 77 16.87 26.82 32.67
N ILE A 78 18.14 26.43 32.64
CA ILE A 78 18.52 25.03 32.43
C ILE A 78 18.31 24.28 33.75
N THR A 79 17.22 23.50 33.81
CA THR A 79 16.81 22.68 34.94
C THR A 79 16.31 21.35 34.42
N TYR A 80 16.20 20.34 35.29
CA TYR A 80 15.66 19.03 34.89
C TYR A 80 14.27 19.14 34.24
N ASP A 81 13.39 19.97 34.81
CA ASP A 81 12.02 20.10 34.33
C ASP A 81 11.95 20.83 32.98
N THR A 82 12.77 21.86 32.77
CA THR A 82 12.81 22.59 31.49
C THR A 82 13.50 21.77 30.40
N ASP A 83 14.51 20.97 30.73
CA ASP A 83 15.11 19.99 29.79
C ASP A 83 14.08 18.93 29.40
N TRP A 84 13.30 18.41 30.35
CA TRP A 84 12.22 17.48 30.08
C TRP A 84 11.14 18.07 29.16
N LEU A 85 10.70 19.30 29.43
CA LEU A 85 9.74 20.01 28.56
C LEU A 85 10.29 20.20 27.14
N ASN A 86 11.54 20.64 27.00
CA ASN A 86 12.17 20.86 25.71
C ASN A 86 12.34 19.55 24.91
N ALA A 87 12.72 18.47 25.59
CA ALA A 87 12.78 17.14 24.99
C ALA A 87 11.40 16.65 24.52
N LYS A 88 10.35 16.89 25.30
CA LYS A 88 8.97 16.55 24.93
C LYS A 88 8.44 17.34 23.73
N MET A 89 8.78 18.63 23.64
CA MET A 89 8.44 19.41 22.45
C MET A 89 9.19 18.94 21.21
N THR A 90 10.48 18.66 21.36
CA THR A 90 11.30 18.12 20.27
C THR A 90 10.74 16.79 19.78
N GLU A 91 10.36 15.88 20.68
CA GLU A 91 9.69 14.60 20.35
C GLU A 91 8.45 14.82 19.49
N ARG A 92 7.54 15.72 19.93
CA ARG A 92 6.31 16.05 19.20
C ARG A 92 6.61 16.64 17.81
N TYR A 93 7.56 17.57 17.73
CA TYR A 93 7.91 18.26 16.48
C TYR A 93 8.55 17.30 15.48
N THR A 94 9.50 16.47 15.93
CA THR A 94 10.10 15.41 15.09
C THR A 94 9.04 14.42 14.61
N LYS A 95 8.10 14.02 15.48
CA LYS A 95 7.00 13.15 15.07
C LYS A 95 6.16 13.79 13.95
N LEU A 96 5.81 15.08 14.07
CA LEU A 96 5.08 15.78 13.02
C LEU A 96 5.86 15.77 11.69
N LEU A 97 7.16 16.02 11.72
CA LEU A 97 7.99 15.97 10.51
C LEU A 97 8.02 14.58 9.86
N VAL A 98 8.09 13.52 10.66
CA VAL A 98 8.02 12.13 10.16
C VAL A 98 6.64 11.82 9.57
N ASP A 99 5.56 12.23 10.24
CA ASP A 99 4.20 12.04 9.75
C ASP A 99 4.01 12.77 8.40
N LEU A 100 4.48 14.02 8.29
CA LEU A 100 4.46 14.79 7.03
C LEU A 100 5.33 14.17 5.93
N ALA A 101 6.49 13.61 6.27
CA ALA A 101 7.35 12.91 5.31
C ALA A 101 6.68 11.64 4.75
N HIS A 102 5.93 10.90 5.59
CA HIS A 102 5.13 9.77 5.13
C HIS A 102 3.94 10.20 4.26
N GLU A 103 3.30 11.32 4.55
CA GLU A 103 2.22 11.87 3.72
C GLU A 103 2.72 12.33 2.34
N ALA A 104 4.00 12.70 2.21
CA ALA A 104 4.60 13.17 0.96
C ALA A 104 5.16 12.05 0.05
N ALA A 105 5.26 10.81 0.55
CA ALA A 105 5.88 9.67 -0.13
C ALA A 105 4.91 8.91 -1.03
#